data_AF-A0AAU4L2M5-F1
#
_entry.id   AF-A0AAU4L2M5-F1
#
_cell.length_a   1.000
_cell.length_b   1.000
_cell.length_c   1.000
_cell.angle_alpha   90.00
_cell.angle_beta   90.00
_cell.angle_gamma   90.00
#
_symmetry.space_group_name_H-M   'P 1'
#
loop_
_entity.id
_entity.type
_entity.pdbx_description
1 polymer ?
#
loop_
_entity_poly.entity_id
_entity_poly.type
_entity_poly.pdbx_seq_one_letter_code
_entity_poly.pdbx_strand_id
1 'polypeptide(L)' 'MDEPYCETPAPAPVAASGPPPFAECVLCRKPTQYPESVKGVTLCPVCEWQEAQRTSCSG' A
#
# COMPACT_ATOMS: atom_id res chain seq x y z
N MET A 1 18.18 -33.29 -2.47
CA MET A 1 18.44 -31.87 -2.75
C MET A 1 17.29 -31.09 -2.15
N ASP A 2 17.32 -30.96 -0.83
CA ASP A 2 16.39 -30.14 -0.05
C ASP A 2 17.21 -28.96 0.45
N GLU A 3 17.44 -28.01 -0.46
CA GLU A 3 17.98 -26.71 -0.07
C GLU A 3 16.82 -25.90 0.48
N PRO A 4 16.95 -25.29 1.67
CA PRO A 4 15.90 -24.45 2.22
C PRO A 4 15.73 -23.25 1.30
N TYR A 5 14.69 -23.28 0.47
CA TYR A 5 14.34 -22.20 -0.43
C TYR A 5 14.14 -20.91 0.37
N CYS A 6 15.12 -20.01 0.25
CA CYS A 6 15.17 -18.65 0.80
C CYS A 6 14.71 -18.56 2.27
N GLU A 7 15.57 -18.99 3.20
CA GLU A 7 15.36 -18.69 4.62
C GLU A 7 15.37 -17.17 4.83
N THR A 8 14.19 -16.60 5.04
CA THR A 8 14.03 -15.16 5.28
C THR A 8 14.40 -14.88 6.74
N PRO A 9 15.42 -14.06 7.02
CA PRO A 9 15.79 -13.72 8.39
C PRO A 9 14.63 -12.97 9.06
N ALA A 10 14.36 -13.32 10.32
CA ALA A 10 13.32 -12.66 11.10
C ALA A 10 13.62 -11.16 11.21
N PRO A 11 12.66 -10.26 10.89
CA PRO A 11 12.88 -8.84 11.00
C PRO A 11 13.11 -8.45 12.47
N ALA A 12 14.13 -7.62 12.72
CA ALA A 12 14.38 -7.06 14.04
C ALA A 12 13.19 -6.20 14.50
N PRO A 13 12.84 -6.19 15.79
CA PRO A 13 11.71 -5.40 16.29
C PRO A 13 11.97 -3.91 16.10
N VAL A 14 11.19 -3.27 15.22
CA VAL A 14 11.21 -1.81 15.06
C VAL A 14 10.50 -1.21 16.27
N ALA A 15 11.07 -0.15 16.85
CA ALA A 15 10.41 0.58 17.92
C ALA A 15 9.08 1.14 17.39
N ALA A 16 7.97 0.57 17.86
CA ALA A 16 6.63 0.90 17.40
C ALA A 16 6.19 2.28 17.93
N SER A 17 6.68 3.34 17.30
CA SER A 17 5.82 4.50 17.10
C SER A 17 4.71 4.00 16.19
N GLY A 18 3.49 3.79 16.72
CA GLY A 18 2.39 3.24 15.94
C GLY A 18 2.26 3.95 14.59
N PRO A 19 1.91 3.23 13.50
CA PRO A 19 1.87 3.84 12.18
C PRO A 19 1.03 5.12 12.25
N PRO A 20 1.53 6.26 11.75
CA PRO A 20 0.72 7.46 11.65
C PRO A 20 -0.57 7.12 10.91
N PRO A 21 -1.68 7.81 11.20
CA PRO A 21 -2.96 7.51 10.57
C PRO A 21 -2.80 7.34 9.07
N PHE A 22 -3.27 6.21 8.56
CA PHE A 22 -3.31 5.98 7.12
C PHE A 22 -4.26 6.99 6.50
N ALA A 23 -3.88 7.56 5.35
CA ALA A 23 -4.77 8.44 4.62
C ALA A 23 -6.04 7.67 4.21
N GLU A 24 -7.20 8.34 4.19
CA GLU A 24 -8.43 7.74 3.68
C GLU A 24 -8.54 7.92 2.16
N CYS A 25 -8.91 6.86 1.44
CA CYS A 25 -9.17 6.94 0.01
C CYS A 25 -10.43 7.78 -0.27
N VAL A 26 -10.34 8.77 -1.16
CA VAL A 26 -11.47 9.66 -1.47
C VAL A 26 -12.63 8.98 -2.20
N LEU A 27 -12.41 7.81 -2.82
CA LEU A 27 -13.45 7.07 -3.54
C LEU A 27 -14.18 6.06 -2.66
N CYS A 28 -13.44 5.29 -1.85
CA CYS A 28 -14.01 4.16 -1.10
C CYS A 28 -13.94 4.33 0.43
N ARG A 29 -13.32 5.41 0.93
CA ARG A 29 -13.15 5.73 2.36
C ARG A 29 -12.48 4.63 3.18
N LYS A 30 -11.75 3.73 2.52
CA LYS A 30 -10.90 2.74 3.19
C LYS A 30 -9.54 3.37 3.50
N PRO A 31 -8.89 2.99 4.61
CA PRO A 31 -7.52 3.39 4.88
C PRO A 31 -6.62 2.90 3.74
N THR A 32 -5.73 3.76 3.28
CA THR A 32 -4.72 3.44 2.28
C THR A 32 -3.53 2.73 2.95
N GLN A 33 -2.59 2.22 2.15
CA GLN A 33 -1.31 1.72 2.69
C GLN A 33 -0.31 2.86 2.99
N TYR A 34 -0.67 4.10 2.64
CA TYR A 34 0.20 5.26 2.76
C TYR A 34 -0.21 6.09 3.97
N PRO A 35 0.74 6.53 4.79
CA PRO A 35 0.42 7.42 5.90
C PRO A 35 -0.03 8.79 5.38
N GLU A 36 -0.86 9.49 6.15
CA GLU A 36 -1.37 10.83 5.82
C GLU A 36 -0.27 11.87 5.53
N SER A 37 0.95 11.62 6.01
CA SER A 37 2.12 12.47 5.77
C SER A 37 2.60 12.42 4.30
N VAL A 38 2.22 11.38 3.53
CA VAL A 38 2.56 11.27 2.11
C VAL A 38 1.70 12.21 1.29
N LYS A 39 2.27 13.35 0.93
CA LYS A 39 1.62 14.37 0.09
C LYS A 39 1.38 13.81 -1.31
N GLY A 40 0.17 13.99 -1.83
CA GLY A 40 -0.19 13.69 -3.22
C GLY A 40 -0.85 12.32 -3.46
N VAL A 41 -0.94 11.46 -2.45
CA VAL A 41 -1.66 10.18 -2.56
C VAL A 41 -3.05 10.31 -1.95
N THR A 42 -4.08 10.36 -2.80
CA THR A 42 -5.50 10.49 -2.40
C THR A 42 -6.30 9.21 -2.62
N LEU A 43 -5.71 8.20 -3.26
CA LEU A 43 -6.35 6.95 -3.66
C LEU A 43 -5.65 5.76 -3.02
N CYS A 44 -6.42 4.71 -2.71
CA CYS A 44 -5.83 3.42 -2.37
C CYS A 44 -5.29 2.74 -3.64
N PRO A 45 -4.29 1.83 -3.51
CA PRO A 45 -3.65 1.16 -4.65
C PRO A 45 -4.65 0.46 -5.59
N VAL A 46 -5.74 -0.06 -5.02
CA VAL A 46 -6.82 -0.71 -5.79
C VAL A 46 -7.56 0.30 -6.66
N CYS A 47 -7.91 1.46 -6.11
CA CYS A 47 -8.61 2.50 -6.86
C CYS A 47 -7.71 3.13 -7.93
N GLU A 48 -6.44 3.37 -7.61
CA GLU A 48 -5.46 3.89 -8.57
C GLU A 48 -5.32 2.98 -9.80
N TRP A 49 -5.18 1.67 -9.59
CA TRP A 49 -5.11 0.71 -10.69
C TRP A 49 -6.41 0.60 -11.49
N GLN A 50 -7.57 0.77 -10.86
CA GLN A 50 -8.86 0.80 -11.57
C GLN A 50 -8.99 2.03 -12.47
N GLU A 51 -8.57 3.21 -11.99
CA GLU A 51 -8.59 4.44 -12.79
C GLU A 51 -7.62 4.37 -13.97
N ALA A 52 -6.42 3.82 -13.74
CA ALA A 52 -5.44 3.58 -14.79
C ALA A 52 -5.98 2.65 -15.89
N GLN A 53 -6.57 1.50 -15.52
CA GLN A 53 -7.17 0.59 -16.49
C GLN A 53 -8.34 1.20 -17.25
N ARG A 54 -9.21 1.94 -16.55
CA ARG A 54 -10.35 2.58 -17.22
C ARG A 54 -9.84 3.49 -18.32
N THR A 55 -8.84 4.32 -18.03
CA THR A 55 -8.22 5.21 -19.01
C THR A 55 -7.59 4.43 -20.17
N SER A 56 -6.89 3.32 -19.87
CA SER A 56 -6.28 2.47 -20.89
C SER A 56 -7.27 1.77 -21.82
N CYS A 57 -8.49 1.48 -21.35
CA CYS A 57 -9.52 0.76 -22.11
C CYS A 57 -10.62 1.66 -22.70
N SER A 58 -10.50 2.99 -22.59
CA SER A 58 -11.50 3.96 -23.09
C SER A 58 -11.24 4.45 -24.52
N GLY A 59 -10.47 3.68 -25.32
CA GLY A 59 -10.06 4.03 -26.68
C GLY A 59 -11.14 3.82 -27.73
#